data_AF-A0A524NBV2-F1
#
_entry.id   AF-A0A524NBV2-F1
#
_cell.length_a   1.000
_cell.length_b   1.000
_cell.length_c   1.000
_cell.angle_alpha   90.00
_cell.angle_beta   90.00
_cell.angle_gamma   90.00
#
_symmetry.space_group_name_H-M   'P 1'
#
loop_
_entity.id
_entity.type
_entity.pdbx_description
1 polymer ?
#
loop_
_entity_poly.entity_id
_entity_poly.type
_entity_poly.pdbx_seq_one_letter_code
_entity_poly.pdbx_strand_id
1 'polypeptide(L)'
;MAIQCAYCNGEHATPAEVRQCWHDGGRQEVPTSGDEALPFDDGGDSAVPPESTAGPERTSPPSRRPAPAIAAPSPNVPRGVAPAGAGPDELGRHVVIEPGGDVPAPWADAQRLVIDAATLSDPVHALVFLRAAHHARERLVIELAASFEREPMLMTEAAPYELGPTFAFDLEELHHVVWTNSVDHRDPERATWILLDAAIAAGAVPADGPGDVQLSDGTAVWLDGGPVRHTDPIDGV
;
A
#
# COMPACT_ATOMS: atom_id res chain seq x y z
N MET A 1 -36.90 -0.34 18.23
CA MET A 1 -36.49 -1.08 17.01
C MET A 1 -36.04 -2.45 17.46
N ALA A 2 -36.54 -3.51 16.85
CA ALA A 2 -36.11 -4.87 17.15
C ALA A 2 -34.80 -5.18 16.41
N ILE A 3 -33.86 -5.83 17.09
CA ILE A 3 -32.56 -6.25 16.58
C ILE A 3 -32.62 -7.77 16.43
N GLN A 4 -32.44 -8.25 15.19
CA GLN A 4 -32.33 -9.68 14.90
C GLN A 4 -31.03 -10.24 15.50
N CYS A 5 -31.13 -11.35 16.23
CA CYS A 5 -30.04 -11.96 16.99
C CYS A 5 -29.53 -13.22 16.30
N ALA A 6 -28.28 -13.19 15.86
CA ALA A 6 -27.66 -14.33 15.18
C ALA A 6 -27.43 -15.56 16.09
N TYR A 7 -27.47 -15.40 17.42
CA TYR A 7 -27.17 -16.48 18.37
C TYR A 7 -28.37 -17.35 18.72
N CYS A 8 -29.54 -16.73 18.91
CA CYS A 8 -30.79 -17.44 19.18
C CYS A 8 -31.77 -17.44 17.99
N ASN A 9 -31.42 -16.76 16.91
CA ASN A 9 -32.25 -16.55 15.71
C ASN A 9 -33.61 -15.89 16.03
N GLY A 10 -33.67 -15.09 17.11
CA GLY A 10 -34.83 -14.33 17.55
C GLY A 10 -34.59 -12.82 17.52
N GLU A 11 -35.48 -12.04 18.14
CA GLU A 11 -35.38 -10.57 18.17
C GLU A 11 -35.21 -10.02 19.59
N HIS A 12 -34.37 -9.00 19.74
CA HIS A 12 -34.14 -8.28 20.99
C HIS A 12 -34.42 -6.79 20.83
N ALA A 13 -34.92 -6.14 21.88
CA ALA A 13 -35.26 -4.72 21.84
C ALA A 13 -34.01 -3.85 22.02
N THR A 14 -32.95 -4.38 22.64
CA THR A 14 -31.73 -3.62 22.92
C THR A 14 -30.44 -4.43 22.69
N PRO A 15 -29.30 -3.76 22.40
CA PRO A 15 -27.99 -4.42 22.32
C PRO A 15 -27.51 -5.04 23.64
N ALA A 16 -28.07 -4.64 24.78
CA ALA A 16 -27.75 -5.26 26.07
C ALA A 16 -28.36 -6.68 26.15
N GLU A 17 -29.59 -6.85 25.67
CA GLU A 17 -30.27 -8.14 25.60
C GLU A 17 -29.57 -9.10 24.61
N VAL A 18 -29.07 -8.59 23.48
CA VAL A 18 -28.26 -9.41 22.54
C VAL A 18 -26.98 -9.94 23.21
N ARG A 19 -26.29 -9.09 23.99
CA ARG A 19 -25.08 -9.49 24.72
C ARG A 19 -25.39 -10.51 25.82
N GLN A 20 -26.51 -10.33 26.52
CA GLN A 20 -26.95 -11.29 27.53
C GLN A 20 -27.29 -12.64 26.89
N CYS A 21 -27.97 -12.65 25.73
CA CYS A 21 -28.25 -13.87 24.97
C CYS A 21 -26.96 -14.62 24.56
N TRP A 22 -25.91 -13.91 24.16
CA TRP A 22 -24.60 -14.50 23.90
C TRP A 22 -23.95 -15.10 25.16
N HIS A 23 -24.05 -14.42 26.30
CA HIS A 23 -23.53 -14.93 27.57
C HIS A 23 -24.27 -16.19 28.06
N ASP A 24 -25.59 -16.24 27.88
CA ASP A 24 -26.45 -17.29 28.42
C ASP A 24 -26.51 -18.55 27.55
N GLY A 25 -26.23 -18.44 26.24
CA GLY A 25 -26.33 -19.59 25.32
C GLY A 25 -25.49 -19.54 24.05
N GLY A 26 -24.64 -18.50 23.89
CA GLY A 26 -23.81 -18.29 22.69
C GLY A 26 -22.34 -18.68 22.84
N ARG A 27 -21.91 -19.14 24.02
CA ARG A 27 -20.57 -19.74 24.18
C ARG A 27 -20.56 -21.14 23.58
N GLN A 28 -20.21 -21.25 22.30
CA GLN A 28 -19.66 -22.51 21.81
C GLN A 28 -18.23 -22.62 22.36
N GLU A 29 -18.06 -23.41 23.43
CA GLU A 29 -16.73 -23.91 23.80
C GLU A 29 -16.25 -24.80 22.65
N VAL A 30 -15.34 -24.28 21.83
CA VAL A 30 -14.62 -25.10 20.85
C VAL A 30 -13.61 -25.91 21.65
N PRO A 31 -13.70 -27.25 21.72
CA PRO A 31 -12.72 -28.04 22.43
C PRO A 31 -11.38 -27.91 21.70
N THR A 32 -10.41 -27.24 22.31
CA THR A 32 -9.02 -27.34 21.89
C THR A 32 -8.53 -28.72 22.29
N SER A 33 -8.54 -29.67 21.36
CA SER A 33 -7.86 -30.95 21.53
C SER A 33 -6.36 -30.69 21.68
N GLY A 34 -5.89 -30.75 22.94
CA GLY A 34 -4.50 -30.47 23.28
C GLY A 34 -4.19 -30.51 24.78
N ASP A 35 -4.90 -31.33 25.57
CA ASP A 35 -4.46 -31.74 26.92
C ASP A 35 -3.41 -32.87 26.82
N GLU A 36 -2.37 -32.67 26.00
CA GLU A 36 -1.13 -33.42 26.14
C GLU A 36 -0.13 -32.51 26.85
N ALA A 37 -0.07 -32.71 28.18
CA ALA A 37 0.89 -32.06 29.06
C ALA A 37 2.32 -32.33 28.56
N LEU A 38 2.99 -31.26 28.10
CA LEU A 38 4.44 -31.28 27.96
C LEU A 38 5.07 -31.27 29.36
N PRO A 39 6.03 -32.16 29.66
CA PRO A 39 6.63 -32.22 30.98
C PRO A 39 7.66 -31.09 31.10
N PHE A 40 7.26 -29.99 31.72
CA PHE A 40 8.21 -29.05 32.32
C PHE A 40 8.22 -29.29 33.82
N ASP A 41 9.33 -29.87 34.26
CA ASP A 41 9.73 -30.00 35.65
C ASP A 41 10.17 -28.61 36.14
N ASP A 42 9.46 -28.07 37.13
CA ASP A 42 10.04 -27.07 38.03
C ASP A 42 9.24 -27.07 39.34
N GLY A 43 9.86 -27.63 40.37
CA GLY A 43 9.39 -27.53 41.74
C GLY A 43 9.52 -26.10 42.27
N GLY A 44 8.61 -25.71 43.16
CA GLY A 44 8.78 -24.48 43.94
C GLY A 44 7.47 -23.88 44.44
N ASP A 45 7.15 -24.19 45.70
CA ASP A 45 6.39 -23.41 46.67
C ASP A 45 5.14 -22.60 46.26
N SER A 46 4.00 -23.10 46.76
CA SER A 46 3.01 -22.38 47.57
C SER A 46 3.17 -20.86 47.71
N ALA A 47 2.23 -20.11 47.13
CA ALA A 47 1.59 -18.98 47.82
C ALA A 47 0.26 -18.61 47.13
N VAL A 48 -0.84 -18.84 47.83
CA VAL A 48 -2.16 -18.25 47.52
C VAL A 48 -2.15 -16.79 47.97
N PRO A 49 -2.51 -15.80 47.14
CA PRO A 49 -2.87 -14.47 47.62
C PRO A 49 -4.40 -14.32 47.78
N PRO A 50 -4.86 -13.49 48.74
CA PRO A 50 -6.23 -13.49 49.23
C PRO A 50 -7.23 -12.73 48.36
N GLU A 51 -8.51 -13.08 48.52
CA GLU A 51 -9.67 -12.35 48.02
C GLU A 51 -9.60 -10.85 48.38
N SER A 52 -9.53 -10.01 47.36
CA SER A 52 -9.67 -8.55 47.49
C SER A 52 -11.11 -8.15 47.13
N THR A 53 -11.90 -7.89 48.15
CA THR A 53 -13.17 -7.16 48.07
C THR A 53 -12.91 -5.70 47.68
N ALA A 54 -13.10 -5.37 46.39
CA ALA A 54 -13.17 -4.00 45.90
C ALA A 54 -14.39 -3.86 44.98
N GLY A 55 -15.30 -2.94 45.32
CA GLY A 55 -16.50 -2.65 44.54
C GLY A 55 -16.19 -2.08 43.14
N PRO A 56 -17.14 -2.12 42.20
CA PRO A 56 -16.87 -1.79 40.81
C PRO A 56 -16.61 -0.28 40.65
N GLU A 57 -15.36 0.08 40.36
CA GLU A 57 -15.04 1.37 39.77
C GLU A 57 -15.69 1.47 38.39
N ARG A 58 -16.33 2.61 38.13
CA ARG A 58 -16.94 2.94 36.85
C ARG A 58 -15.84 3.12 35.80
N THR A 59 -15.53 2.06 35.05
CA THR A 59 -14.71 2.14 33.85
C THR A 59 -15.46 2.92 32.77
N SER A 60 -14.90 4.06 32.37
CA SER A 60 -15.32 4.80 31.18
C SER A 60 -15.40 3.87 29.96
N PRO A 61 -16.39 4.05 29.06
CA PRO A 61 -16.51 3.21 27.88
C PRO A 61 -15.27 3.37 26.98
N PRO A 62 -14.83 2.30 26.29
CA PRO A 62 -13.73 2.39 25.34
C PRO A 62 -14.09 3.38 24.23
N SER A 63 -13.16 4.31 23.97
CA SER A 63 -13.25 5.26 22.86
C SER A 63 -13.46 4.48 21.56
N ARG A 64 -14.62 4.65 20.92
CA ARG A 64 -14.87 4.09 19.58
C ARG A 64 -13.83 4.71 18.64
N ARG A 65 -12.93 3.90 18.09
CA ARG A 65 -12.16 4.32 16.91
C ARG A 65 -13.18 4.73 15.84
N PRO A 66 -13.11 5.96 15.31
CA PRO A 66 -13.95 6.32 14.19
C PRO A 66 -13.67 5.34 13.04
N ALA A 67 -14.73 4.95 12.33
CA ALA A 67 -14.59 4.24 11.07
C ALA A 67 -13.67 5.05 10.15
N PRO A 68 -12.80 4.41 9.35
CA PRO A 68 -11.97 5.14 8.39
C PRO A 68 -12.91 5.98 7.53
N ALA A 69 -12.66 7.29 7.51
CA ALA A 69 -13.38 8.18 6.64
C ALA A 69 -13.20 7.67 5.20
N ILE A 70 -14.29 7.61 4.44
CA ILE A 70 -14.22 7.41 3.00
C ILE A 70 -13.24 8.47 2.49
N ALA A 71 -12.12 8.02 1.92
CA ALA A 71 -11.08 8.91 1.42
C ALA A 71 -11.76 9.95 0.52
N ALA A 72 -11.57 11.22 0.84
CA ALA A 72 -12.00 12.28 -0.05
C ALA A 72 -11.39 12.01 -1.45
N PRO A 73 -12.12 12.29 -2.54
CA PRO A 73 -11.57 12.11 -3.87
C PRO A 73 -10.22 12.84 -3.93
N SER A 74 -9.18 12.13 -4.36
CA SER A 74 -7.85 12.71 -4.52
C SER A 74 -7.99 14.01 -5.28
N PRO A 75 -7.50 15.15 -4.74
CA PRO A 75 -7.58 16.40 -5.46
C PRO A 75 -6.95 16.22 -6.84
N ASN A 76 -7.51 16.86 -7.85
CA ASN A 76 -6.94 16.84 -9.20
C ASN A 76 -5.57 17.51 -9.13
N VAL A 77 -4.51 16.72 -9.00
CA VAL A 77 -3.12 17.18 -8.89
C VAL A 77 -2.70 17.67 -10.28
N PRO A 78 -2.35 18.96 -10.44
CA PRO A 78 -1.82 19.44 -11.71
C PRO A 78 -0.55 18.68 -12.08
N ARG A 79 -0.44 18.24 -13.33
CA ARG A 79 0.70 17.47 -13.82
C ARG A 79 1.80 18.37 -14.38
N GLY A 80 3.05 18.00 -14.16
CA GLY A 80 4.22 18.72 -14.67
C GLY A 80 4.42 20.08 -14.01
N VAL A 81 4.19 20.15 -12.70
CA VAL A 81 4.41 21.38 -11.93
C VAL A 81 5.90 21.69 -11.71
N ALA A 82 6.76 20.68 -11.83
CA ALA A 82 8.22 20.80 -11.84
C ALA A 82 8.82 19.76 -12.79
N PRO A 83 10.01 20.03 -13.38
CA PRO A 83 10.69 19.07 -14.25
C PRO A 83 11.15 17.86 -13.44
N ALA A 84 10.81 16.66 -13.91
CA ALA A 84 11.26 15.42 -13.29
C ALA A 84 12.50 14.85 -14.00
N GLY A 85 13.42 14.29 -13.23
CA GLY A 85 14.65 13.67 -13.73
C GLY A 85 14.86 12.25 -13.22
N ALA A 86 15.88 11.58 -13.78
CA ALA A 86 16.25 10.22 -13.41
C ALA A 86 16.69 10.07 -11.94
N GLY A 87 17.18 11.16 -11.34
CA GLY A 87 17.84 11.13 -10.04
C GLY A 87 19.08 10.24 -10.04
N PRO A 88 19.62 9.93 -8.85
CA PRO A 88 20.71 8.99 -8.67
C PRO A 88 20.36 7.57 -9.15
N ASP A 89 21.38 6.77 -9.48
CA ASP A 89 21.20 5.40 -9.98
C ASP A 89 20.53 4.50 -8.91
N GLU A 90 20.80 4.77 -7.63
CA GLU A 90 20.21 4.09 -6.47
C GLU A 90 18.69 4.24 -6.39
N LEU A 91 18.11 5.22 -7.09
CA LEU A 91 16.67 5.40 -7.21
C LEU A 91 16.03 4.48 -8.24
N GLY A 92 16.80 3.98 -9.21
CA GLY A 92 16.31 3.05 -10.23
C GLY A 92 15.07 3.55 -10.97
N ARG A 93 14.89 4.88 -11.12
CA ARG A 93 13.70 5.44 -11.77
C ARG A 93 13.63 4.94 -13.20
N HIS A 94 12.47 4.49 -13.63
CA HIS A 94 12.24 4.14 -15.03
C HIS A 94 11.92 5.41 -15.84
N VAL A 95 11.87 5.28 -17.16
CA VAL A 95 11.36 6.32 -18.05
C VAL A 95 10.25 5.76 -18.91
N VAL A 96 9.15 6.50 -19.04
CA VAL A 96 8.08 6.20 -19.99
C VAL A 96 8.28 7.05 -21.23
N ILE A 97 8.25 6.43 -22.41
CA ILE A 97 8.39 7.11 -23.70
C ILE A 97 7.28 6.68 -24.66
N GLU A 98 7.13 7.47 -25.73
CA GLU A 98 6.29 7.09 -26.86
C GLU A 98 6.89 5.87 -27.59
N PRO A 99 6.09 5.07 -28.31
CA PRO A 99 6.59 3.95 -29.08
C PRO A 99 7.67 4.37 -30.07
N GLY A 100 8.85 3.77 -29.97
CA GLY A 100 10.01 4.15 -30.79
C GLY A 100 10.58 5.55 -30.51
N GLY A 101 10.19 6.19 -29.40
CA GLY A 101 10.71 7.48 -28.98
C GLY A 101 12.18 7.45 -28.60
N ASP A 102 12.79 8.65 -28.57
CA ASP A 102 14.18 8.79 -28.14
C ASP A 102 14.33 8.47 -26.65
N VAL A 103 15.40 7.74 -26.32
CA VAL A 103 15.73 7.41 -24.93
C VAL A 103 16.67 8.48 -24.38
N PRO A 104 16.32 9.16 -23.26
CA PRO A 104 17.21 10.14 -22.68
C PRO A 104 18.47 9.49 -22.10
N ALA A 105 19.58 10.23 -22.12
CA ALA A 105 20.90 9.71 -21.77
C ALA A 105 20.98 8.90 -20.45
N PRO A 106 20.31 9.27 -19.34
CA PRO A 106 20.35 8.48 -18.10
C PRO A 106 19.79 7.06 -18.21
N TRP A 107 19.01 6.77 -19.24
CA TRP A 107 18.39 5.47 -19.52
C TRP A 107 18.91 4.82 -20.81
N ALA A 108 19.94 5.36 -21.45
CA ALA A 108 20.39 4.91 -22.77
C ALA A 108 20.76 3.42 -22.80
N ASP A 109 21.36 2.91 -21.71
CA ASP A 109 21.78 1.52 -21.56
C ASP A 109 20.73 0.66 -20.82
N ALA A 110 19.58 1.24 -20.43
CA ALA A 110 18.54 0.54 -19.70
C ALA A 110 17.76 -0.40 -20.61
N GLN A 111 17.31 -1.52 -20.06
CA GLN A 111 16.52 -2.48 -20.81
C GLN A 111 15.15 -1.90 -21.16
N ARG A 112 14.62 -2.31 -22.31
CA ARG A 112 13.38 -1.79 -22.87
C ARG A 112 12.25 -2.81 -22.73
N LEU A 113 11.13 -2.37 -22.19
CA LEU A 113 9.88 -3.11 -22.09
C LEU A 113 8.77 -2.34 -22.82
N VAL A 114 8.05 -3.02 -23.70
CA VAL A 114 6.88 -2.45 -24.39
C VAL A 114 5.63 -2.83 -23.62
N ILE A 115 4.78 -1.84 -23.33
CA ILE A 115 3.43 -2.03 -22.77
C ILE A 115 2.43 -1.69 -23.88
N ASP A 116 1.87 -2.73 -24.49
CA ASP A 116 0.91 -2.64 -25.58
C ASP A 116 -0.43 -3.30 -25.21
N ALA A 117 -1.37 -3.35 -26.15
CA ALA A 117 -2.69 -3.94 -25.91
C ALA A 117 -2.63 -5.44 -25.54
N ALA A 118 -1.62 -6.18 -26.03
CA ALA A 118 -1.43 -7.58 -25.67
C ALA A 118 -0.98 -7.70 -24.21
N THR A 119 -0.05 -6.84 -23.80
CA THR A 119 0.42 -6.73 -22.40
C THR A 119 -0.71 -6.35 -21.45
N LEU A 120 -1.59 -5.42 -21.85
CA LEU A 120 -2.75 -5.07 -21.05
C LEU A 120 -3.82 -6.17 -20.98
N SER A 121 -3.79 -7.13 -21.91
CA SER A 121 -4.71 -8.28 -21.89
C SER A 121 -4.16 -9.45 -21.08
N ASP A 122 -2.83 -9.60 -21.03
CA ASP A 122 -2.10 -10.61 -20.26
C ASP A 122 -0.80 -10.00 -19.68
N PRO A 123 -0.88 -9.36 -18.50
CA PRO A 123 0.23 -8.58 -17.94
C PRO A 123 1.29 -9.44 -17.26
N VAL A 124 1.09 -10.75 -17.13
CA VAL A 124 1.89 -11.63 -16.27
C VAL A 124 3.39 -11.54 -16.59
N HIS A 125 3.75 -11.58 -17.86
CA HIS A 125 5.16 -11.53 -18.27
C HIS A 125 5.80 -10.17 -17.98
N ALA A 126 5.09 -9.07 -18.31
CA ALA A 126 5.56 -7.72 -18.04
C ALA A 126 5.72 -7.46 -16.54
N LEU A 127 4.79 -7.95 -15.72
CA LEU A 127 4.86 -7.84 -14.26
C LEU A 127 6.08 -8.54 -13.68
N VAL A 128 6.41 -9.75 -14.15
CA VAL A 128 7.63 -10.45 -13.68
C VAL A 128 8.87 -9.60 -13.92
N PHE A 129 8.98 -9.00 -15.11
CA PHE A 129 10.12 -8.18 -15.48
C PHE A 129 10.16 -6.85 -14.70
N LEU A 130 9.04 -6.14 -14.64
CA LEU A 130 8.93 -4.87 -13.91
C LEU A 130 9.19 -5.05 -12.42
N ARG A 131 8.62 -6.08 -11.78
CA ARG A 131 8.87 -6.38 -10.36
C ARG A 131 10.36 -6.61 -10.11
N ALA A 132 11.01 -7.41 -10.96
CA ALA A 132 12.43 -7.70 -10.81
C ALA A 132 13.28 -6.42 -10.87
N ALA A 133 13.08 -5.58 -11.89
CA ALA A 133 13.80 -4.32 -12.03
C ALA A 133 13.48 -3.32 -10.90
N HIS A 134 12.21 -3.20 -10.53
CA HIS A 134 11.74 -2.33 -9.44
C HIS A 134 12.41 -2.69 -8.11
N HIS A 135 12.49 -3.99 -7.78
CA HIS A 135 13.17 -4.48 -6.58
C HIS A 135 14.69 -4.37 -6.65
N ALA A 136 15.29 -4.61 -7.82
CA ALA A 136 16.73 -4.52 -8.04
C ALA A 136 17.25 -3.08 -8.17
N ARG A 137 16.34 -2.10 -8.34
CA ARG A 137 16.64 -0.70 -8.64
C ARG A 137 17.37 -0.50 -9.95
N GLU A 138 16.99 -1.34 -10.91
CA GLU A 138 17.46 -1.22 -12.26
C GLU A 138 16.53 -0.27 -13.03
N ARG A 139 17.15 0.70 -13.70
CA ARG A 139 16.43 1.58 -14.63
C ARG A 139 15.86 0.74 -15.78
N LEU A 140 14.68 1.13 -16.24
CA LEU A 140 14.03 0.57 -17.43
C LEU A 140 13.54 1.68 -18.33
N VAL A 141 13.48 1.39 -19.63
CA VAL A 141 12.73 2.15 -20.62
C VAL A 141 11.39 1.44 -20.84
N ILE A 142 10.30 2.12 -20.54
CA ILE A 142 8.94 1.63 -20.74
C ILE A 142 8.38 2.34 -21.97
N GLU A 143 8.25 1.62 -23.08
CA GLU A 143 7.54 2.13 -24.26
C GLU A 143 6.04 1.91 -24.09
N LEU A 144 5.28 2.99 -23.99
CA LEU A 144 3.85 2.90 -23.77
C LEU A 144 3.10 2.97 -25.11
N ALA A 145 2.76 1.81 -25.67
CA ALA A 145 2.10 1.65 -26.96
C ALA A 145 0.57 1.48 -26.86
N ALA A 146 0.01 1.67 -25.67
CA ALA A 146 -1.42 1.66 -25.41
C ALA A 146 -1.79 2.72 -24.38
N SER A 147 -3.01 3.26 -24.45
CA SER A 147 -3.50 4.20 -23.42
C SER A 147 -3.55 3.50 -22.07
N PHE A 148 -2.82 4.04 -21.09
CA PHE A 148 -2.67 3.45 -19.76
C PHE A 148 -2.50 4.51 -18.66
N GLU A 149 -2.98 5.72 -18.92
CA GLU A 149 -2.90 6.86 -18.00
C GLU A 149 -3.87 6.69 -16.83
N ARG A 150 -5.08 6.19 -17.14
CA ARG A 150 -6.12 5.98 -16.14
C ARG A 150 -5.83 4.71 -15.35
N GLU A 151 -5.84 4.83 -14.02
CA GLU A 151 -5.78 3.69 -13.12
C GLU A 151 -6.93 2.72 -13.43
N PRO A 152 -6.62 1.42 -13.65
CA PRO A 152 -7.63 0.39 -13.78
C PRO A 152 -8.51 0.33 -12.53
N MET A 153 -9.80 0.04 -12.72
CA MET A 153 -10.75 -0.15 -11.61
C MET A 153 -11.30 -1.56 -11.75
N LEU A 154 -10.47 -2.55 -11.45
CA LEU A 154 -10.88 -3.94 -11.60
C LEU A 154 -11.78 -4.34 -10.43
N MET A 155 -12.71 -5.25 -10.71
CA MET A 155 -13.60 -5.82 -9.72
C MET A 155 -13.63 -7.33 -9.88
N THR A 156 -13.85 -8.04 -8.77
CA THR A 156 -14.07 -9.47 -8.76
C THR A 156 -15.36 -9.78 -8.03
N GLU A 157 -16.12 -10.73 -8.55
CA GLU A 157 -17.34 -11.24 -7.92
C GLU A 157 -17.06 -12.39 -6.94
N ALA A 158 -15.82 -12.90 -6.92
CA ALA A 158 -15.42 -13.95 -5.99
C ALA A 158 -15.50 -13.44 -4.55
N ALA A 159 -16.02 -14.26 -3.65
CA ALA A 159 -16.07 -13.90 -2.25
C ALA A 159 -14.64 -13.83 -1.67
N PRO A 160 -14.36 -12.95 -0.68
CA PRO A 160 -13.00 -12.78 -0.17
C PRO A 160 -12.32 -14.07 0.32
N TYR A 161 -13.08 -15.04 0.81
CA TYR A 161 -12.55 -16.34 1.25
C TYR A 161 -12.25 -17.32 0.11
N GLU A 162 -12.72 -17.04 -1.10
CA GLU A 162 -12.40 -17.80 -2.33
C GLU A 162 -11.11 -17.28 -2.99
N LEU A 163 -10.70 -16.06 -2.64
CA LEU A 163 -9.45 -15.48 -3.12
C LEU A 163 -8.27 -16.20 -2.46
N GLY A 164 -7.46 -16.86 -3.28
CA GLY A 164 -6.22 -17.47 -2.82
C GLY A 164 -5.18 -16.43 -2.37
N PRO A 165 -4.13 -16.85 -1.64
CA PRO A 165 -3.08 -15.94 -1.15
C PRO A 165 -2.26 -15.28 -2.27
N THR A 166 -2.40 -15.75 -3.51
CA THR A 166 -1.73 -15.20 -4.69
C THR A 166 -2.64 -14.38 -5.58
N PHE A 167 -3.90 -14.15 -5.17
CA PHE A 167 -4.81 -13.31 -5.94
C PHE A 167 -4.31 -11.86 -5.93
N ALA A 168 -4.22 -11.27 -7.12
CA ALA A 168 -3.88 -9.87 -7.33
C ALA A 168 -4.74 -9.31 -8.47
N PHE A 169 -4.96 -8.00 -8.43
CA PHE A 169 -5.48 -7.26 -9.58
C PHE A 169 -4.30 -6.87 -10.47
N ASP A 170 -3.90 -7.77 -11.36
CA ASP A 170 -2.65 -7.65 -12.11
C ASP A 170 -2.54 -6.33 -12.90
N LEU A 171 -3.65 -5.79 -13.43
CA LEU A 171 -3.61 -4.49 -14.12
C LEU A 171 -3.44 -3.31 -13.17
N GLU A 172 -4.00 -3.36 -11.96
CA GLU A 172 -3.79 -2.31 -10.95
C GLU A 172 -2.33 -2.33 -10.49
N GLU A 173 -1.76 -3.53 -10.30
CA GLU A 173 -0.35 -3.66 -10.00
C GLU A 173 0.54 -3.19 -11.14
N LEU A 174 0.23 -3.56 -12.39
CA LEU A 174 0.97 -3.11 -13.56
C LEU A 174 0.95 -1.58 -13.64
N HIS A 175 -0.21 -0.97 -13.46
CA HIS A 175 -0.35 0.48 -13.44
C HIS A 175 0.48 1.10 -12.33
N HIS A 176 0.37 0.59 -11.10
CA HIS A 176 1.16 1.05 -9.97
C HIS A 176 2.66 1.03 -10.28
N VAL A 177 3.21 -0.11 -10.69
CA VAL A 177 4.66 -0.28 -10.91
C VAL A 177 5.14 0.54 -12.12
N VAL A 178 4.32 0.68 -13.17
CA VAL A 178 4.64 1.52 -14.33
C VAL A 178 4.75 3.00 -13.94
N TRP A 179 3.93 3.52 -13.03
CA TRP A 179 3.87 4.96 -12.76
C TRP A 179 4.56 5.42 -11.47
N THR A 180 4.64 4.56 -10.44
CA THR A 180 5.10 4.99 -9.10
C THR A 180 6.53 5.53 -9.11
N ASN A 181 7.44 4.92 -9.87
CA ASN A 181 8.86 5.28 -9.89
C ASN A 181 9.37 5.59 -11.31
N SER A 182 8.51 6.16 -12.16
CA SER A 182 8.84 6.40 -13.56
C SER A 182 8.63 7.85 -13.96
N VAL A 183 9.62 8.40 -14.67
CA VAL A 183 9.51 9.73 -15.30
C VAL A 183 8.78 9.58 -16.63
N ASP A 184 7.66 10.29 -16.80
CA ASP A 184 6.97 10.38 -18.07
C ASP A 184 7.70 11.38 -18.98
N HIS A 185 8.39 10.86 -19.99
CA HIS A 185 9.20 11.59 -20.96
C HIS A 185 8.59 11.57 -22.37
N ARG A 186 7.29 11.30 -22.48
CA ARG A 186 6.57 11.36 -23.77
C ARG A 186 6.49 12.77 -24.36
N ASP A 187 6.60 13.79 -23.50
CA ASP A 187 6.88 15.19 -23.88
C ASP A 187 8.30 15.55 -23.38
N PRO A 188 9.34 15.50 -24.25
CA PRO A 188 10.73 15.71 -23.83
C PRO A 188 10.99 17.10 -23.21
N GLU A 189 10.23 18.10 -23.62
CA GLU A 189 10.34 19.47 -23.09
C GLU A 189 9.67 19.61 -21.71
N ARG A 190 8.87 18.61 -21.32
CA ARG A 190 8.08 18.60 -20.08
C ARG A 190 8.03 17.21 -19.45
N ALA A 191 9.20 16.68 -19.13
CA ALA A 191 9.29 15.44 -18.36
C ALA A 191 8.57 15.59 -17.00
N THR A 192 7.59 14.73 -16.71
CA THR A 192 6.77 14.81 -15.49
C THR A 192 6.88 13.54 -14.66
N TRP A 193 6.57 13.63 -13.35
CA TRP A 193 6.47 12.47 -12.50
C TRP A 193 5.39 12.67 -11.44
N ILE A 194 4.49 11.68 -11.34
CA ILE A 194 3.26 11.80 -10.55
C ILE A 194 3.52 12.01 -9.06
N LEU A 195 4.59 11.44 -8.49
CA LEU A 195 4.90 11.61 -7.07
C LEU A 195 5.51 12.98 -6.76
N LEU A 196 6.29 13.55 -7.69
CA LEU A 196 6.75 14.93 -7.56
C LEU A 196 5.57 15.91 -7.64
N ASP A 197 4.68 15.71 -8.60
CA ASP A 197 3.46 16.50 -8.73
C ASP A 197 2.61 16.41 -7.44
N ALA A 198 2.45 15.21 -6.87
CA ALA A 198 1.72 14.98 -5.64
C ALA A 198 2.38 15.62 -4.41
N ALA A 199 3.72 15.54 -4.30
CA ALA A 199 4.46 16.16 -3.21
C ALA A 199 4.31 17.69 -3.22
N ILE A 200 4.41 18.31 -4.41
CA ILE A 200 4.23 19.76 -4.56
C ILE A 200 2.80 20.17 -4.23
N ALA A 201 1.81 19.40 -4.69
CA ALA A 201 0.40 19.64 -4.32
C ALA A 201 0.15 19.49 -2.81
N ALA A 202 0.93 18.64 -2.12
CA ALA A 202 0.91 18.51 -0.67
C ALA A 202 1.66 19.65 0.07
N GLY A 203 2.29 20.57 -0.66
CA GLY A 203 2.98 21.74 -0.12
C GLY A 203 4.51 21.63 -0.10
N ALA A 204 5.10 20.60 -0.72
CA ALA A 204 6.55 20.55 -0.91
C ALA A 204 7.01 21.64 -1.89
N VAL A 205 8.21 22.16 -1.65
CA VAL A 205 8.85 23.14 -2.54
C VAL A 205 9.80 22.38 -3.46
N PRO A 206 9.74 22.58 -4.79
CA PRO A 206 10.72 21.98 -5.71
C PRO A 206 12.15 22.40 -5.36
N ALA A 207 13.13 21.50 -5.53
CA ALA A 207 14.53 21.84 -5.35
C ALA A 207 15.08 22.62 -6.56
N ASP A 208 15.91 23.64 -6.31
CA ASP A 208 16.62 24.41 -7.35
C ASP A 208 17.93 23.73 -7.84
N GLY A 209 18.25 22.55 -7.31
CA GLY A 209 19.52 21.85 -7.50
C GLY A 209 19.36 20.32 -7.44
N PRO A 210 20.40 19.55 -7.07
CA PRO A 210 20.28 18.09 -6.97
C PRO A 210 19.29 17.71 -5.86
N GLY A 211 18.16 17.13 -6.27
CA GLY A 211 17.02 16.75 -5.43
C GLY A 211 15.72 16.93 -6.22
N ASP A 212 14.59 16.46 -5.68
CA ASP A 212 13.28 16.80 -6.25
C ASP A 212 12.58 17.89 -5.44
N VAL A 213 12.72 17.86 -4.11
CA VAL A 213 12.07 18.81 -3.20
C VAL A 213 13.03 19.34 -2.15
N GLN A 214 12.69 20.46 -1.54
CA GLN A 214 13.47 21.11 -0.49
C GLN A 214 12.75 21.04 0.86
N LEU A 215 13.48 20.66 1.90
CA LEU A 215 13.04 20.73 3.30
C LEU A 215 13.03 22.17 3.81
N SER A 216 12.40 22.40 4.96
CA SER A 216 12.28 23.74 5.56
C SER A 216 13.60 24.39 5.96
N ASP A 217 14.66 23.59 6.15
CA ASP A 217 16.01 24.06 6.44
C ASP A 217 16.84 24.34 5.17
N GLY A 218 16.25 24.15 3.99
CA GLY A 218 16.89 24.35 2.70
C GLY A 218 17.57 23.11 2.13
N THR A 219 17.58 21.98 2.85
CA THR A 219 18.17 20.73 2.37
C THR A 219 17.35 20.17 1.20
N ALA A 220 17.99 19.93 0.06
CA ALA A 220 17.37 19.24 -1.06
C ALA A 220 17.31 17.74 -0.77
N VAL A 221 16.17 17.10 -1.05
CA VAL A 221 15.95 15.66 -0.88
C VAL A 221 15.36 15.03 -2.12
N TRP A 222 15.70 13.76 -2.33
CA TRP A 222 15.11 12.94 -3.38
C TRP A 222 13.84 12.25 -2.87
N LEU A 223 12.81 12.24 -3.71
CA LEU A 223 11.64 11.40 -3.50
C LEU A 223 11.96 9.99 -4.03
N ASP A 224 11.50 8.99 -3.30
CA ASP A 224 11.62 7.59 -3.69
C ASP A 224 10.24 6.99 -3.92
N GLY A 225 9.92 6.68 -5.18
CA GLY A 225 8.69 6.00 -5.57
C GLY A 225 8.83 4.50 -5.72
N GLY A 226 10.01 3.94 -5.45
CA GLY A 226 10.25 2.52 -5.56
C GLY A 226 9.89 1.73 -4.30
N PRO A 227 10.39 0.50 -4.17
CA PRO A 227 9.91 -0.41 -3.15
C PRO A 227 10.38 0.06 -1.77
N VAL A 228 9.48 -0.04 -0.78
CA VAL A 228 9.78 0.31 0.60
C VAL A 228 10.90 -0.59 1.13
N ARG A 229 12.06 0.00 1.40
CA ARG A 229 13.21 -0.67 2.01
C ARG A 229 14.08 0.35 2.74
N HIS A 230 15.04 -0.17 3.51
CA HIS A 230 16.15 0.64 3.96
C HIS A 230 17.08 0.94 2.79
N THR A 231 17.42 2.22 2.60
CA THR A 231 18.43 2.70 1.67
C THR A 231 19.36 3.61 2.47
N ASP A 232 20.67 3.43 2.31
CA ASP A 232 21.63 4.37 2.89
C ASP A 232 21.42 5.77 2.28
N PRO A 233 21.75 6.87 2.99
CA PRO A 233 21.67 8.21 2.44
C PRO A 233 22.43 8.32 1.11
N ILE A 234 21.81 8.93 0.10
CA ILE A 234 22.38 9.03 -1.24
C ILE A 234 23.09 10.37 -1.33
N ASP A 235 24.40 10.38 -1.58
CA ASP A 235 25.22 11.61 -1.66
C ASP A 235 25.16 12.53 -0.42
N GLY A 236 24.81 11.97 0.75
CA GLY A 236 24.63 12.74 1.99
C GLY A 236 23.29 13.49 2.10
N VAL A 237 22.36 13.17 1.19
CA VAL A 237 20.96 13.58 1.14
C VAL A 237 20.04 12.46 1.62
#